data_AF-A0A354YZ80-F1
#
_entry.id   AF-A0A354YZ80-F1
#
_cell.length_a   1.000
_cell.length_b   1.000
_cell.length_c   1.000
_cell.angle_alpha   90.00
_cell.angle_beta   90.00
_cell.angle_gamma   90.00
#
_symmetry.space_group_name_H-M   'P 1'
#
loop_
_entity.id
_entity.type
_entity.pdbx_description
1 polymer ?
#
loop_
_entity_poly.entity_id
_entity_poly.type
_entity_poly.pdbx_seq_one_letter_code
_entity_poly.pdbx_strand_id
1 'polypeptide(L)'
;PHESVPVGEDEKSNQEVRRWGEPRQFEFEPRAHWDIGPALDILDFERAAKLSGTRFTVYKGAGARLERAVINFYLDIHCGEHGYREILPPFMVIADCMVGTGQLPKFAEDMFKLEGKEMYLIPTAEVPLTNL
;
A
#
# COMPACT_ATOMS: atom_id res chain seq x y z
N PRO A 1 23.70 6.19 -2.03
CA PRO A 1 23.34 5.03 -2.89
C PRO A 1 24.48 4.01 -2.90
N HIS A 2 24.19 2.72 -3.01
CA HIS A 2 25.23 1.70 -3.16
C HIS A 2 25.88 1.81 -4.56
N GLU A 3 27.14 1.39 -4.71
CA GLU A 3 27.91 1.53 -5.97
C GLU A 3 27.33 0.74 -7.15
N SER A 4 26.58 -0.32 -6.86
CA SER A 4 25.90 -1.14 -7.87
C SER A 4 24.61 -0.52 -8.42
N VAL A 5 24.15 0.61 -7.88
CA VAL A 5 22.90 1.25 -8.30
C VAL A 5 23.15 2.05 -9.58
N PRO A 6 22.41 1.80 -10.67
CA PRO A 6 22.52 2.60 -11.89
C PRO A 6 22.28 4.09 -11.61
N VAL A 7 23.10 4.96 -12.19
CA VAL A 7 22.91 6.41 -12.11
C VAL A 7 21.78 6.82 -13.05
N GLY A 8 20.88 7.66 -12.56
CA GLY A 8 19.73 8.15 -13.31
C GLY A 8 19.15 9.41 -12.69
N GLU A 9 18.59 10.29 -13.52
CA GLU A 9 17.95 11.53 -13.07
C GLU A 9 16.48 11.33 -12.67
N ASP A 10 15.82 10.37 -13.32
CA ASP A 10 14.39 10.10 -13.20
C ASP A 10 14.07 8.62 -13.40
N GLU A 11 12.78 8.27 -13.34
CA GLU A 11 12.29 6.90 -13.49
C GLU A 11 12.57 6.28 -14.86
N LYS A 12 12.86 7.06 -15.91
CA LYS A 12 13.19 6.53 -17.25
C LYS A 12 14.58 5.94 -17.31
N SER A 13 15.42 6.25 -16.32
CA SER A 13 16.75 5.68 -16.15
C SER A 13 16.73 4.32 -15.44
N ASN A 14 15.56 3.88 -14.92
CA ASN A 14 15.43 2.58 -14.28
C ASN A 14 15.69 1.45 -15.28
N GLN A 15 16.53 0.50 -14.88
CA GLN A 15 16.86 -0.67 -15.69
C GLN A 15 16.00 -1.87 -15.28
N GLU A 16 15.32 -2.48 -16.25
CA GLU A 16 14.59 -3.71 -16.02
C GLU A 16 15.57 -4.88 -15.88
N VAL A 17 15.56 -5.53 -14.71
CA VAL A 17 16.50 -6.64 -14.41
C VAL A 17 15.93 -8.02 -14.70
N ARG A 18 14.60 -8.18 -14.74
CA ARG A 18 13.91 -9.44 -15.08
C ARG A 18 12.43 -9.21 -15.40
N ARG A 19 11.85 -10.13 -16.18
CA ARG A 19 10.40 -10.33 -16.34
C ARG A 19 10.01 -11.76 -16.00
N TRP A 20 8.74 -11.97 -15.67
CA TRP A 20 8.17 -13.29 -15.45
C TRP A 20 6.73 -13.33 -15.97
N GLY A 21 6.41 -14.35 -16.75
CA GLY A 21 5.13 -14.47 -17.46
C GLY A 21 5.04 -13.55 -18.68
N GLU A 22 3.93 -13.69 -19.41
CA GLU A 22 3.62 -12.87 -20.59
C GLU A 22 2.36 -12.04 -20.31
N PRO A 23 2.34 -10.72 -20.64
CA PRO A 23 1.13 -9.93 -20.55
C PRO A 23 -0.01 -10.56 -21.35
N ARG A 24 -1.17 -10.70 -20.70
CA ARG A 24 -2.34 -11.36 -21.30
C ARG A 24 -2.76 -10.65 -22.59
N GLN A 25 -2.89 -11.43 -23.67
CA GLN A 25 -3.53 -10.98 -24.90
C GLN A 25 -5.06 -11.11 -24.76
N PHE A 26 -5.78 -10.04 -25.05
CA PHE A 26 -7.24 -10.01 -24.98
C PHE A 26 -7.82 -9.98 -26.39
N GLU A 27 -8.88 -10.77 -26.62
CA GLU A 27 -9.68 -10.72 -27.86
C GLU A 27 -10.76 -9.62 -27.82
N PHE A 28 -10.72 -8.78 -26.77
CA PHE A 28 -11.64 -7.67 -26.51
C PHE A 28 -10.88 -6.50 -25.88
N GLU A 29 -11.47 -5.30 -25.91
CA GLU A 29 -10.88 -4.12 -25.27
C GLU A 29 -10.93 -4.27 -23.73
N PRO A 30 -9.79 -4.36 -23.04
CA PRO A 30 -9.77 -4.55 -21.59
C PRO A 30 -10.32 -3.31 -20.89
N ARG A 31 -11.24 -3.52 -19.95
CA ARG A 31 -11.76 -2.44 -19.11
C ARG A 31 -10.80 -2.17 -17.95
N ALA A 32 -10.70 -0.91 -17.55
CA ALA A 32 -9.91 -0.54 -16.39
C ALA A 32 -10.60 -0.99 -15.08
N HIS A 33 -9.81 -1.16 -14.02
CA HIS A 33 -10.32 -1.65 -12.73
C HIS A 33 -11.38 -0.71 -12.12
N TRP A 34 -11.25 0.60 -12.34
CA TRP A 34 -12.21 1.61 -11.87
C TRP A 34 -13.54 1.57 -12.61
N ASP A 35 -13.61 0.95 -13.79
CA ASP A 35 -14.87 0.69 -14.51
C ASP A 35 -15.47 -0.66 -14.14
N ILE A 36 -14.62 -1.68 -13.94
CA ILE A 36 -15.03 -3.04 -13.58
C ILE A 36 -15.62 -3.06 -12.16
N GLY A 37 -14.95 -2.44 -11.20
CA GLY A 37 -15.35 -2.47 -9.79
C GLY A 37 -16.77 -1.96 -9.54
N PRO A 38 -17.15 -0.77 -10.02
CA PRO A 38 -18.52 -0.27 -9.92
C PRO A 38 -19.52 -1.11 -10.72
N ALA A 39 -19.16 -1.58 -11.92
CA ALA A 39 -20.04 -2.40 -12.74
C ALA A 39 -20.38 -3.77 -12.10
N LEU A 40 -19.49 -4.29 -11.26
CA LEU A 40 -19.71 -5.50 -10.45
C LEU A 40 -20.29 -5.21 -9.06
N ASP A 41 -20.55 -3.95 -8.72
CA ASP A 41 -20.97 -3.50 -7.39
C ASP A 41 -20.00 -3.90 -6.25
N ILE A 42 -18.69 -3.94 -6.53
CA ILE A 42 -17.66 -4.33 -5.56
C ILE A 42 -16.76 -3.18 -5.11
N LEU A 43 -16.66 -2.10 -5.89
CA LEU A 43 -15.96 -0.86 -5.53
C LEU A 43 -16.93 0.32 -5.63
N ASP A 44 -16.95 1.15 -4.60
CA ASP A 44 -17.88 2.27 -4.48
C ASP A 44 -17.12 3.55 -4.08
N PHE A 45 -16.77 4.33 -5.11
CA PHE A 45 -16.02 5.58 -4.96
C PHE A 45 -16.91 6.73 -4.51
N GLU A 46 -18.18 6.77 -4.92
CA GLU A 46 -19.10 7.86 -4.58
C GLU A 46 -19.43 7.85 -3.08
N ARG A 47 -19.77 6.68 -2.53
CA ARG A 47 -20.02 6.56 -1.09
C ARG A 47 -18.75 6.83 -0.29
N ALA A 48 -17.58 6.39 -0.78
CA ALA A 48 -16.32 6.71 -0.13
C ALA A 48 -16.03 8.21 -0.10
N ALA A 49 -16.26 8.90 -1.22
CA ALA A 49 -16.11 10.35 -1.31
C ALA A 49 -17.04 11.10 -0.34
N LYS A 50 -18.28 10.61 -0.18
CA LYS A 50 -19.22 11.15 0.81
C LYS A 50 -18.73 10.97 2.25
N LEU A 51 -18.06 9.86 2.55
CA LEU A 51 -17.61 9.53 3.90
C LEU A 51 -16.28 10.20 4.27
N SER A 52 -15.33 10.23 3.35
CA SER A 52 -13.92 10.54 3.63
C SER A 52 -13.26 11.50 2.62
N GLY A 53 -13.99 11.97 1.61
CA GLY A 53 -13.45 12.81 0.54
C GLY A 53 -12.73 12.01 -0.56
N THR A 54 -11.98 12.71 -1.41
CA THR A 54 -11.32 12.09 -2.56
C THR A 54 -10.24 11.09 -2.14
N ARG A 55 -9.90 10.15 -3.04
CA ARG A 55 -8.89 9.09 -2.82
C ARG A 55 -9.25 8.02 -1.77
N PHE A 56 -10.52 7.89 -1.42
CA PHE A 56 -11.05 6.75 -0.66
C PHE A 56 -11.94 5.87 -1.53
N THR A 57 -12.08 4.58 -1.17
CA THR A 57 -12.95 3.62 -1.85
C THR A 57 -13.62 2.70 -0.84
N VAL A 58 -14.92 2.41 -1.01
CA VAL A 58 -15.63 1.40 -0.21
C VAL A 58 -15.65 0.09 -1.00
N TYR A 59 -15.19 -0.99 -0.37
CA TYR A 59 -15.24 -2.34 -0.95
C TYR A 59 -16.51 -3.05 -0.47
N LYS A 60 -17.17 -3.79 -1.36
CA LYS A 60 -18.45 -4.47 -1.09
C LYS A 60 -18.42 -5.93 -1.53
N GLY A 61 -19.21 -6.77 -0.85
CA GLY A 61 -19.45 -8.17 -1.23
C GLY A 61 -18.18 -8.92 -1.60
N ALA A 62 -18.11 -9.36 -2.86
CA ALA A 62 -16.97 -10.11 -3.39
C ALA A 62 -15.64 -9.30 -3.38
N GLY A 63 -15.68 -7.97 -3.57
CA GLY A 63 -14.48 -7.13 -3.50
C GLY A 63 -13.88 -7.09 -2.10
N ALA A 64 -14.72 -6.87 -1.08
CA ALA A 64 -14.26 -6.88 0.31
C ALA A 64 -13.73 -8.28 0.72
N ARG A 65 -14.36 -9.35 0.23
CA ARG A 65 -13.87 -10.72 0.45
C ARG A 65 -12.53 -10.96 -0.24
N LEU A 66 -12.35 -10.47 -1.46
CA LEU A 66 -11.11 -10.61 -2.23
C LEU A 66 -9.96 -9.86 -1.54
N GLU A 67 -10.18 -8.64 -1.07
CA GLU A 67 -9.18 -7.86 -0.33
C GLU A 67 -8.63 -8.66 0.86
N ARG A 68 -9.53 -9.19 1.70
CA ARG A 68 -9.13 -10.05 2.82
C ARG A 68 -8.44 -11.33 2.37
N ALA A 69 -8.87 -11.94 1.27
CA ALA A 69 -8.24 -13.16 0.76
C ALA A 69 -6.80 -12.92 0.30
N VAL A 70 -6.53 -11.78 -0.34
CA VAL A 70 -5.18 -11.39 -0.77
C VAL A 70 -4.28 -11.11 0.44
N ILE A 71 -4.79 -10.39 1.45
CA ILE A 71 -4.05 -10.15 2.70
C ILE A 71 -3.64 -11.48 3.34
N ASN A 72 -4.60 -12.40 3.52
CA ASN A 72 -4.35 -13.69 4.14
C ASN A 72 -3.36 -14.53 3.31
N PHE A 73 -3.53 -14.57 1.98
CA PHE A 73 -2.63 -15.31 1.10
C PHE A 73 -1.16 -14.89 1.29
N TYR A 74 -0.88 -13.59 1.31
CA TYR A 74 0.50 -13.12 1.50
C TYR A 74 1.03 -13.38 2.91
N LEU A 75 0.20 -13.20 3.95
CA LEU A 75 0.60 -13.51 5.32
C LEU A 75 0.93 -15.01 5.49
N ASP A 76 0.09 -15.89 4.96
CA ASP A 76 0.26 -17.34 5.04
C ASP A 76 1.54 -17.80 4.32
N ILE A 77 1.81 -17.30 3.11
CA ILE A 77 3.04 -17.60 2.36
C ILE A 77 4.27 -17.11 3.13
N HIS A 78 4.26 -15.87 3.61
CA HIS A 78 5.43 -15.30 4.27
C HIS A 78 5.74 -15.97 5.61
N CYS A 79 4.72 -16.30 6.40
CA CYS A 79 4.89 -16.92 7.71
C CYS A 79 5.13 -18.43 7.60
N GLY A 80 4.47 -19.11 6.66
CA GLY A 80 4.56 -20.55 6.47
C GLY A 80 5.80 -21.00 5.69
N GLU A 81 6.19 -20.25 4.66
CA GLU A 81 7.23 -20.69 3.71
C GLU A 81 8.51 -19.87 3.77
N HIS A 82 8.43 -18.57 4.11
CA HIS A 82 9.59 -17.67 4.06
C HIS A 82 10.18 -17.34 5.45
N GLY A 83 9.66 -17.94 6.52
CA GLY A 83 10.21 -17.81 7.87
C GLY A 83 9.97 -16.46 8.54
N TYR A 84 9.03 -15.65 8.04
CA TYR A 84 8.64 -14.40 8.70
C TYR A 84 7.81 -14.70 9.95
N ARG A 85 7.94 -13.83 10.96
CA ARG A 85 7.05 -13.83 12.12
C ARG A 85 5.93 -12.82 11.89
N GLU A 86 4.69 -13.29 11.97
CA GLU A 86 3.54 -12.40 11.89
C GLU A 86 3.48 -11.47 13.11
N ILE A 87 3.30 -10.17 12.84
CA ILE A 87 3.13 -9.14 13.86
C ILE A 87 2.06 -8.16 13.37
N LEU A 88 1.10 -7.85 14.23
CA LEU A 88 0.09 -6.81 13.99
C LEU A 88 0.46 -5.56 14.80
N PRO A 89 1.17 -4.58 14.22
CA PRO A 89 1.60 -3.38 14.94
C PRO A 89 0.46 -2.37 15.12
N PRO A 90 0.62 -1.36 16.01
CA PRO A 90 -0.27 -0.20 16.05
C PRO A 90 -0.28 0.56 14.71
N PHE A 91 -1.44 1.07 14.32
CA PHE A 91 -1.60 1.92 13.13
C PHE A 91 -1.39 3.42 13.38
N MET A 92 -1.14 3.78 14.64
CA MET A 92 -0.74 5.12 15.03
C MET A 92 0.49 5.03 15.91
N VAL A 93 1.48 5.89 15.66
CA VAL A 93 2.75 5.91 16.39
C VAL A 93 3.10 7.31 16.84
N ILE A 94 3.95 7.41 17.86
CA ILE A 94 4.53 8.68 18.30
C ILE A 94 5.53 9.21 17.27
N ALA A 95 5.83 10.50 17.32
CA ALA A 95 6.76 11.17 16.40
C ALA A 95 8.14 10.49 16.32
N ASP A 96 8.67 10.01 17.45
CA ASP A 96 10.00 9.38 17.51
C ASP A 96 10.12 8.15 16.59
N CYS A 97 9.05 7.35 16.47
CA CYS A 97 9.04 6.21 15.55
C CYS A 97 9.16 6.64 14.08
N MET A 98 8.55 7.77 13.72
CA MET A 98 8.59 8.34 12.37
C MET A 98 9.95 8.97 12.04
N VAL A 99 10.70 9.41 13.06
CA VAL A 99 12.10 9.84 12.88
C VAL A 99 13.00 8.65 12.64
N GLY A 100 12.80 7.54 13.37
CA GLY A 100 13.62 6.33 13.27
C GLY A 100 13.68 5.70 11.87
N THR A 101 12.65 5.91 11.04
CA THR A 101 12.57 5.40 9.66
C THR A 101 12.72 6.49 8.59
N GLY A 102 13.03 7.73 9.00
CA GLY A 102 13.40 8.83 8.10
C GLY A 102 12.23 9.61 7.47
N GLN A 103 10.98 9.34 7.85
CA GLN A 103 9.80 10.06 7.37
C GLN A 103 9.78 11.49 7.92
N LEU A 104 10.06 11.65 9.22
CA LEU A 104 10.21 12.97 9.83
C LEU A 104 11.69 13.40 9.89
N PRO A 105 11.97 14.71 9.70
CA PRO A 105 11.01 15.81 9.51
C PRO A 105 10.61 16.07 8.05
N LYS A 106 11.30 15.47 7.07
CA LYS A 106 11.23 15.87 5.67
C LYS A 106 9.85 15.70 5.02
N PHE A 107 9.12 14.65 5.38
CA PHE A 107 7.82 14.30 4.78
C PHE A 107 6.65 14.53 5.74
N ALA A 108 6.79 15.48 6.68
CA ALA A 108 5.76 15.75 7.70
C ALA A 108 4.41 16.14 7.09
N GLU A 109 4.43 16.89 5.98
CA GLU A 109 3.23 17.36 5.28
C GLU A 109 2.47 16.24 4.55
N ASP A 110 3.15 15.13 4.26
CA ASP A 110 2.55 13.96 3.61
C ASP A 110 1.80 13.06 4.61
N MET A 111 1.94 13.30 5.91
CA MET A 111 1.44 12.43 6.98
C MET A 111 0.15 12.95 7.60
N PHE A 112 -0.74 12.03 7.97
CA PHE A 112 -1.91 12.36 8.80
C PHE A 112 -1.53 12.42 10.28
N LYS A 113 -1.33 13.64 10.82
CA LYS A 113 -1.14 13.91 12.25
C LYS A 113 -2.50 14.00 12.97
N LEU A 114 -2.59 13.40 14.15
CA LEU A 114 -3.75 13.54 15.03
C LEU A 114 -3.77 14.92 15.70
N GLU A 115 -4.86 15.65 15.55
CA GLU A 115 -5.01 16.94 16.20
C GLU A 115 -4.98 16.81 17.74
N GLY A 116 -4.21 17.68 18.40
CA GLY A 116 -4.04 17.67 19.87
C GLY A 116 -3.19 16.51 20.41
N LYS A 117 -2.52 15.72 19.54
CA LYS A 117 -1.61 14.64 19.93
C LYS A 117 -0.34 14.67 19.07
N GLU A 118 0.79 14.33 19.68
CA GLU A 118 2.05 14.09 18.95
C GLU A 118 2.09 12.66 18.41
N MET A 119 1.07 12.32 17.61
CA MET A 119 0.88 11.00 17.00
C MET A 119 0.46 11.12 15.54
N TYR A 120 0.84 10.11 14.77
CA TYR A 120 0.63 10.06 13.32
C TYR A 120 0.07 8.71 12.91
N LEU A 121 -0.81 8.67 11.90
CA LEU A 121 -1.17 7.44 11.22
C LEU A 121 0.04 6.93 10.43
N ILE A 122 0.32 5.62 10.49
CA ILE A 122 1.46 5.03 9.80
C ILE A 122 1.25 5.07 8.26
N PRO A 123 2.26 5.46 7.46
CA PRO A 123 2.19 5.35 6.00
C PRO A 123 2.45 3.93 5.51
N THR A 124 3.12 3.10 6.33
CA THR A 124 3.45 1.70 6.08
C THR A 124 3.77 1.00 7.40
N ALA A 125 3.61 -0.33 7.45
CA ALA A 125 3.99 -1.16 8.58
C ALA A 125 5.52 -1.17 8.85
N GLU A 126 6.35 -0.73 7.89
CA GLU A 126 7.80 -0.58 8.08
C GLU A 126 8.15 0.27 9.30
N VAL A 127 7.41 1.36 9.53
CA VAL A 127 7.64 2.30 10.64
C VAL A 127 7.57 1.58 11.98
N PRO A 128 6.44 0.98 12.39
CA PRO A 128 6.37 0.31 13.68
C PRO A 128 7.23 -0.96 13.74
N LEU A 129 7.33 -1.75 12.66
CA LEU A 129 8.06 -3.03 12.70
C LEU A 129 9.56 -2.85 12.89
N THR A 130 10.16 -1.81 12.30
CA THR A 130 11.59 -1.49 12.46
C THR A 130 11.91 -0.91 13.85
N ASN A 131 10.89 -0.41 14.56
CA ASN A 131 11.02 0.22 15.88
C ASN A 131 10.57 -0.68 17.04
N LEU A 132 10.33 -1.98 16.81
CA LEU A 132 10.08 -2.98 17.87
C LEU A 132 11.37 -3.34 18.60
#